data_AF-A0A7V4E3W8-F1
#
_entry.id   AF-A0A7V4E3W8-F1
#
_cell.length_a   1.000
_cell.length_b   1.000
_cell.length_c   1.000
_cell.angle_alpha   90.00
_cell.angle_beta   90.00
_cell.angle_gamma   90.00
#
_symmetry.space_group_name_H-M   'P 1'
#
loop_
_entity.id
_entity.type
_entity.pdbx_description
1 polymer ?
#
loop_
_entity_poly.entity_id
_entity_poly.type
_entity_poly.pdbx_seq_one_letter_code
_entity_poly.pdbx_strand_id
1 'polypeptide(L)'
;MVSSGIETIIGIKRDPQFGPLIMFGIGGIYVEVFRDVSFRICPIRESSAWRMVQEIKGYKLLEGFRGKPAADIEKIVEVLQRVSQLAIDFPCFLEIDINPFLVFEKGKGACAIDARFVYHPD
;
A
#
# COMPACT_ATOMS: atom_id res chain seq x y z
N MET A 1 -16.33 -3.57 14.68
CA MET A 1 -15.89 -2.41 13.90
C MET A 1 -14.44 -2.15 14.26
N VAL A 2 -13.50 -2.30 13.33
CA VAL A 2 -12.07 -2.03 13.57
C VAL A 2 -11.93 -0.51 13.60
N SER A 3 -11.70 0.08 14.78
CA SER A 3 -11.78 1.53 14.99
C SER A 3 -10.42 2.22 15.22
N SER A 4 -9.34 1.46 15.29
CA SER A 4 -7.99 1.99 15.49
C SER A 4 -7.09 1.56 14.35
N GLY A 5 -6.34 2.51 13.78
CA GLY A 5 -5.40 2.25 12.68
C GLY A 5 -5.22 3.49 11.81
N ILE A 6 -4.10 3.55 11.09
CA ILE A 6 -3.88 4.56 10.05
C ILE A 6 -4.38 3.96 8.74
N GLU A 7 -5.32 4.64 8.09
CA GLU A 7 -5.76 4.29 6.75
C GLU A 7 -4.64 4.57 5.75
N THR A 8 -4.34 3.58 4.93
CA THR A 8 -3.41 3.62 3.81
C THR A 8 -4.05 2.96 2.59
N ILE A 9 -3.42 3.09 1.44
CA ILE A 9 -3.87 2.49 0.18
C ILE A 9 -2.72 1.74 -0.47
N ILE A 10 -3.02 0.59 -1.07
CA ILE A 10 -2.09 -0.17 -1.90
C ILE A 10 -2.79 -0.45 -3.23
N GLY A 11 -2.15 -0.07 -4.33
CA GLY A 11 -2.69 -0.29 -5.67
C GLY A 11 -1.70 -1.03 -6.56
N ILE A 12 -2.21 -1.83 -7.48
CA ILE A 12 -1.49 -2.34 -8.65
C ILE A 12 -2.24 -1.87 -9.89
N LYS A 13 -1.50 -1.41 -10.89
CA LYS A 13 -2.01 -1.24 -12.24
C LYS A 13 -1.01 -1.81 -13.24
N ARG A 14 -1.48 -2.63 -14.18
CA ARG A 14 -0.64 -3.15 -15.25
C ARG A 14 -0.54 -2.12 -16.38
N ASP A 15 0.64 -1.54 -16.51
CA ASP A 15 0.98 -0.64 -17.60
C ASP A 15 1.35 -1.44 -18.87
N PRO A 16 0.91 -1.04 -20.07
CA PRO A 16 1.22 -1.75 -21.31
C PRO A 16 2.72 -1.80 -21.68
N GLN A 17 3.52 -0.84 -21.22
CA GLN A 17 4.95 -0.76 -21.53
C GLN A 17 5.81 -1.32 -20.40
N PHE A 18 5.47 -0.99 -19.15
CA PHE A 18 6.29 -1.31 -17.98
C PHE A 18 5.83 -2.54 -17.20
N GLY A 19 4.63 -3.07 -17.51
CA GLY A 19 4.03 -4.15 -16.74
C GLY A 19 3.45 -3.66 -15.40
N PRO A 20 3.39 -4.51 -14.35
CA PRO A 20 2.74 -4.15 -13.10
C PRO A 20 3.47 -3.02 -12.36
N LEU A 21 2.73 -1.93 -12.10
CA LEU A 21 3.14 -0.81 -11.27
C LEU A 21 2.43 -0.90 -9.92
N ILE A 22 3.20 -0.88 -8.83
CA ILE A 22 2.67 -0.81 -7.46
C ILE A 22 2.67 0.62 -6.95
N MET A 23 1.60 0.97 -6.24
CA MET A 23 1.36 2.26 -5.60
C MET A 23 1.19 2.07 -4.09
N PHE A 24 1.73 2.98 -3.29
CA PHE A 24 1.46 3.09 -1.86
C PHE A 24 1.16 4.54 -1.48
N GLY A 25 0.25 4.77 -0.53
CA GLY A 25 -0.02 6.10 0.01
C GLY A 25 -0.83 6.11 1.30
N ILE A 26 -0.99 7.29 1.90
CA ILE A 26 -1.93 7.50 3.02
C ILE A 26 -3.36 7.52 2.49
N GLY A 27 -4.27 6.86 3.20
CA GLY A 27 -5.69 6.70 2.90
C GLY A 27 -6.61 7.77 3.50
N GLY A 28 -7.92 7.55 3.40
CA GLY A 28 -8.96 8.44 3.90
C GLY A 28 -9.21 9.68 3.02
N ILE A 29 -9.95 10.66 3.54
CA ILE A 29 -10.36 11.89 2.82
C ILE A 29 -9.20 12.73 2.23
N TYR A 30 -7.97 12.44 2.65
CA TYR A 30 -6.78 13.19 2.25
C TYR A 30 -6.16 12.67 0.94
N VAL A 31 -6.52 11.46 0.47
CA VAL A 31 -6.00 10.86 -0.78
C VAL A 31 -6.32 11.73 -2.00
N GLU A 32 -7.58 12.15 -2.13
CA GLU A 32 -8.07 12.85 -3.34
C GLU A 32 -7.46 14.25 -3.47
N VAL A 33 -7.13 14.88 -2.34
CA VAL A 33 -6.65 16.27 -2.29
C VAL A 33 -5.13 16.34 -2.42
N PHE A 34 -4.38 15.42 -1.80
CA PHE A 34 -2.92 15.54 -1.70
C PHE A 34 -2.13 14.69 -2.68
N ARG A 35 -2.74 13.68 -3.32
CA ARG A 35 -2.06 12.71 -4.22
C ARG A 35 -0.74 12.23 -3.62
N ASP A 36 -0.74 11.94 -2.32
CA ASP A 36 0.46 11.61 -1.57
C ASP A 36 0.77 10.12 -1.69
N VAL A 37 1.37 9.77 -2.83
CA VAL A 37 1.61 8.39 -3.23
C VAL A 37 3.02 8.21 -3.79
N SER A 38 3.54 7.00 -3.64
CA SER A 38 4.78 6.51 -4.24
C SER A 38 4.48 5.38 -5.23
N PHE A 39 5.30 5.27 -6.27
CA PHE A 39 5.15 4.23 -7.31
C PHE A 39 6.45 3.48 -7.56
N ARG A 40 6.36 2.19 -7.86
CA ARG A 40 7.48 1.37 -8.37
C ARG A 40 7.00 0.37 -9.41
N ILE A 41 7.92 -0.06 -10.27
CA ILE A 41 7.70 -1.22 -11.16
C ILE A 41 7.93 -2.49 -10.34
N CYS A 42 7.02 -3.46 -10.46
CA CYS A 42 7.14 -4.76 -9.84
C CYS A 42 8.08 -5.68 -10.65
N PRO A 43 8.76 -6.66 -10.01
CA PRO A 43 8.76 -6.92 -8.57
C PRO A 43 9.61 -5.92 -7.77
N ILE A 44 9.15 -5.56 -6.58
CA ILE A 44 9.92 -4.71 -5.66
C ILE A 44 10.67 -5.54 -4.61
N ARG A 45 11.84 -5.06 -4.19
CA ARG A 45 12.59 -5.60 -3.05
C ARG A 45 12.25 -4.83 -1.77
N GLU A 46 12.58 -5.41 -0.63
CA GLU A 46 12.38 -4.80 0.70
C GLU A 46 12.89 -3.36 0.78
N SER A 47 14.11 -3.09 0.31
CA SER A 47 14.69 -1.75 0.32
C SER A 47 13.91 -0.73 -0.54
N SER A 48 13.27 -1.19 -1.61
CA SER A 48 12.41 -0.35 -2.44
C SER A 48 11.07 -0.09 -1.76
N ALA A 49 10.49 -1.10 -1.11
CA ALA A 49 9.28 -0.96 -0.31
C ALA A 49 9.48 0.01 0.87
N TRP A 50 10.60 -0.08 1.60
CA TRP A 50 10.95 0.90 2.63
C TRP A 50 10.99 2.33 2.07
N ARG A 51 11.67 2.55 0.94
CA ARG A 51 11.73 3.86 0.29
C ARG A 51 10.36 4.37 -0.14
N MET A 52 9.51 3.51 -0.69
CA MET A 52 8.13 3.87 -1.05
C MET A 52 7.33 4.38 0.14
N VAL A 53 7.49 3.76 1.32
CA VAL A 53 6.81 4.20 2.53
C VAL A 53 7.41 5.51 3.07
N GLN A 54 8.72 5.70 2.96
CA GLN A 54 9.42 6.89 3.48
C GLN A 54 9.24 8.15 2.62
N GLU A 55 8.97 8.01 1.33
CA GLU A 55 8.93 9.15 0.40
C GLU A 55 7.58 9.86 0.32
N ILE A 56 6.52 9.27 0.88
CA ILE A 56 5.23 9.94 1.02
C ILE A 56 5.32 11.07 2.06
N LYS A 57 4.70 12.21 1.79
CA LYS A 57 4.66 13.40 2.67
C LYS A 57 4.06 13.07 4.04
N GLY A 58 3.10 12.14 4.07
CA GLY A 58 2.43 11.64 5.26
C GLY A 58 3.22 10.61 6.07
N TYR A 59 4.46 10.30 5.71
CA TYR A 59 5.30 9.33 6.44
C TYR A 59 5.39 9.63 7.95
N LYS A 60 5.46 10.92 8.34
CA LYS A 60 5.47 11.33 9.76
C LYS A 60 4.23 10.90 10.55
N LEU A 61 3.10 10.65 9.89
CA LEU A 61 1.91 10.10 10.55
C LEU A 61 2.13 8.63 10.92
N LEU A 62 2.84 7.89 10.08
CA LEU A 62 3.20 6.48 10.32
C LEU A 62 4.24 6.33 11.44
N GLU A 63 5.13 7.31 11.63
CA GLU A 63 6.11 7.31 12.73
C GLU A 63 5.50 7.64 14.11
N GLY A 64 4.22 8.00 14.15
CA GLY A 64 3.52 8.46 15.35
C GLY A 64 3.48 9.99 15.42
N PHE A 65 2.30 10.53 15.77
CA PHE A 65 2.06 11.97 15.78
C PHE A 65 1.10 12.37 16.91
N ARG A 66 1.43 13.47 17.62
CA ARG A 66 0.63 14.04 18.71
C ARG A 66 0.16 13.00 19.75
N GLY A 67 1.09 12.20 20.27
CA GLY A 67 0.82 11.18 21.29
C GLY A 67 0.20 9.88 20.77
N LYS A 68 -0.02 9.76 19.45
CA LYS A 68 -0.35 8.46 18.84
C LYS A 68 0.92 7.62 18.65
N PRO A 69 0.85 6.30 18.90
CA PRO A 69 1.98 5.39 18.67
C PRO A 69 2.30 5.27 17.17
N ALA A 70 3.53 4.82 16.87
CA ALA A 70 3.96 4.49 15.53
C ALA A 70 3.17 3.31 14.95
N ALA A 71 2.92 3.35 13.65
CA ALA A 71 2.31 2.28 12.89
C ALA A 71 3.28 1.11 12.66
N ASP A 72 2.73 -0.06 12.34
CA ASP A 72 3.49 -1.25 11.95
C ASP A 72 4.04 -1.14 10.51
N ILE A 73 5.05 -0.30 10.33
CA ILE A 73 5.67 -0.03 9.02
C ILE A 73 6.31 -1.30 8.43
N GLU A 74 6.88 -2.16 9.29
CA GLU A 74 7.43 -3.45 8.87
C GLU A 74 6.35 -4.31 8.20
N LYS A 75 5.12 -4.31 8.73
CA LYS A 75 3.98 -4.97 8.08
C LYS A 75 3.59 -4.35 6.74
N ILE A 76 3.65 -3.03 6.60
CA ILE A 76 3.41 -2.35 5.31
C ILE A 76 4.42 -2.86 4.27
N VAL A 77 5.71 -2.86 4.62
CA VAL A 77 6.82 -3.29 3.74
C VAL A 77 6.67 -4.74 3.32
N GLU A 78 6.28 -5.64 4.23
CA GLU A 78 5.98 -7.03 3.93
C GLU A 78 4.81 -7.16 2.94
N VAL A 79 3.71 -6.44 3.17
CA VAL A 79 2.52 -6.51 2.32
C VAL A 79 2.79 -5.94 0.94
N LEU A 80 3.52 -4.83 0.82
CA LEU A 80 3.91 -4.27 -0.49
C LEU A 80 4.70 -5.29 -1.33
N GLN A 81 5.64 -6.01 -0.70
CA GLN A 81 6.38 -7.07 -1.40
C GLN A 81 5.47 -8.22 -1.83
N ARG A 82 4.53 -8.65 -0.97
CA ARG A 82 3.59 -9.73 -1.31
C ARG A 82 2.62 -9.35 -2.41
N VAL A 83 2.06 -8.14 -2.38
CA VAL A 83 1.18 -7.64 -3.44
C VAL A 83 1.96 -7.45 -4.75
N SER A 84 3.19 -6.96 -4.66
CA SER A 84 4.08 -6.88 -5.81
C SER A 84 4.37 -8.26 -6.41
N GLN A 85 4.56 -9.29 -5.59
CA GLN A 85 4.79 -10.66 -6.05
C GLN A 85 3.52 -11.25 -6.67
N LEU A 86 2.36 -11.04 -6.04
CA LEU A 86 1.06 -11.47 -6.55
C LEU A 86 0.79 -10.95 -7.97
N ALA A 87 1.11 -9.68 -8.24
CA ALA A 87 0.92 -9.08 -9.57
C ALA A 87 1.85 -9.65 -10.65
N ILE A 88 2.99 -10.23 -10.25
CA ILE A 88 3.93 -10.94 -11.13
C ILE A 88 3.46 -12.36 -11.37
N ASP A 89 3.05 -13.07 -10.33
CA ASP A 89 2.63 -14.47 -10.38
C ASP A 89 1.32 -14.67 -11.14
N PHE A 90 0.44 -13.65 -11.14
CA PHE A 90 -0.87 -13.70 -11.78
C PHE A 90 -1.03 -12.55 -12.80
N PRO A 91 -0.52 -12.71 -14.04
CA PRO A 91 -0.61 -11.67 -15.06
C PRO A 91 -2.04 -11.32 -15.51
N CYS A 92 -3.02 -12.16 -15.20
CA CYS A 92 -4.44 -11.91 -15.47
C CYS A 92 -5.00 -10.72 -14.66
N PHE A 93 -4.39 -10.35 -13.52
CA PHE A 93 -4.77 -9.16 -12.79
C PHE A 93 -4.28 -7.90 -13.52
N LEU A 94 -5.24 -7.09 -13.98
CA LEU A 94 -5.02 -5.80 -14.61
C LEU A 94 -4.90 -4.69 -13.56
N GLU A 95 -5.75 -4.74 -12.53
CA GLU A 95 -5.74 -3.80 -11.42
C GLU A 95 -6.02 -4.52 -10.10
N ILE A 96 -5.33 -4.09 -9.03
CA ILE A 96 -5.62 -4.47 -7.64
C ILE A 96 -5.76 -3.17 -6.86
N ASP A 97 -6.83 -3.00 -6.11
CA ASP A 97 -7.07 -1.82 -5.30
C ASP A 97 -7.43 -2.25 -3.88
N ILE A 98 -6.51 -2.06 -2.94
CA ILE A 98 -6.68 -2.36 -1.52
C ILE A 98 -6.86 -1.04 -0.80
N ASN A 99 -8.13 -0.67 -0.60
CA ASN A 99 -8.51 0.60 -0.02
C ASN A 99 -9.88 0.47 0.67
N PRO A 100 -9.97 0.57 2.02
CA PRO A 100 -8.88 0.95 2.92
C PRO A 100 -7.98 -0.22 3.31
N PHE A 101 -6.68 0.05 3.41
CA PHE A 101 -5.70 -0.80 4.10
C PHE A 101 -5.36 -0.17 5.46
N LEU A 102 -5.85 -0.73 6.55
CA LEU A 102 -5.61 -0.23 7.91
C LEU A 102 -4.31 -0.78 8.48
N VAL A 103 -3.43 0.10 8.93
CA VAL A 103 -2.19 -0.27 9.63
C VAL A 103 -2.33 0.04 11.12
N PHE A 104 -2.14 -0.97 11.96
CA PHE A 104 -2.24 -0.84 13.40
C PHE A 104 -0.92 -0.36 14.01
N GLU A 105 -0.90 -0.19 15.33
CA GLU A 105 0.31 0.17 16.08
C GLU A 105 1.42 -0.88 15.86
N LYS A 106 2.68 -0.47 15.98
CA LYS A 106 3.84 -1.36 15.80
C LYS A 106 3.66 -2.68 16.57
N GLY A 107 3.78 -3.81 15.87
CA GLY A 107 3.64 -5.15 16.41
C GLY A 107 2.20 -5.71 16.38
N LYS A 108 1.21 -4.90 15.97
CA LYS A 108 -0.20 -5.33 15.83
C LYS A 108 -0.60 -5.63 14.39
N GLY A 109 0.29 -5.41 13.42
CA GLY A 109 0.06 -5.74 12.02
C GLY A 109 -0.85 -4.76 11.27
N ALA A 110 -1.57 -5.28 10.28
CA ALA A 110 -2.40 -4.50 9.37
C ALA A 110 -3.55 -5.37 8.80
N CYS A 111 -4.58 -4.74 8.24
CA CYS A 111 -5.77 -5.39 7.72
C CYS A 111 -6.29 -4.68 6.45
N ALA A 112 -6.50 -5.44 5.38
CA ALA A 112 -7.28 -4.98 4.23
C ALA A 112 -8.76 -5.01 4.59
N ILE A 113 -9.39 -3.84 4.62
CA ILE A 113 -10.81 -3.69 4.97
C ILE A 113 -11.69 -3.88 3.74
N ASP A 114 -11.22 -3.42 2.59
CA ASP A 114 -11.82 -3.68 1.29
C ASP A 114 -10.72 -3.92 0.25
N ALA A 115 -11.05 -4.71 -0.77
CA ALA A 115 -10.15 -4.98 -1.88
C ALA A 115 -10.95 -5.30 -3.15
N ARG A 116 -10.57 -4.64 -4.25
CA ARG A 116 -11.14 -4.87 -5.59
C ARG A 116 -10.07 -5.35 -6.55
N PHE A 117 -10.41 -6.34 -7.36
CA PHE A 117 -9.55 -6.90 -8.38
C PHE A 117 -10.23 -6.78 -9.74
N VAL A 118 -9.53 -6.18 -10.70
CA VAL A 118 -9.91 -6.21 -12.12
C VAL A 118 -9.00 -7.20 -12.81
N TYR A 119 -9.59 -8.19 -13.46
CA TYR A 119 -8.86 -9.22 -14.15
C TYR A 119 -9.35 -9.38 -15.58
N HIS A 120 -8.44 -9.79 -16.46
CA HIS A 120 -8.81 -10.28 -17.78
C HIS A 120 -9.12 -11.78 -17.64
N PRO A 121 -10.35 -12.24 -17.95
CA PRO A 121 -10.60 -13.66 -18.10
C PRO A 121 -9.87 -14.11 -19.36
N ASP A 122 -8.94 -15.06 -19.22
CA ASP A 122 -8.32 -15.73 -20.38
C ASP A 122 -9.39 -16.31 -21.33
#